data_AF-A0A7C4JS33-F1
#
_entry.id   AF-A0A7C4JS33-F1
#
_cell.length_a   1.000
_cell.length_b   1.000
_cell.length_c   1.000
_cell.angle_alpha   90.00
_cell.angle_beta   90.00
_cell.angle_gamma   90.00
#
_symmetry.space_group_name_H-M   'P 1'
#
loop_
_entity.id
_entity.type
_entity.pdbx_description
1 polymer ?
#
loop_
_entity_poly.entity_id
_entity_poly.type
_entity_poly.pdbx_seq_one_letter_code
_entity_poly.pdbx_strand_id
1 'polypeptide(L)' 'MIGKIFKGLLDKDKLDIFVFLGTRPEVIKMAPVILRLKNETWVELKVISTAQHRELLDQMLDVFGIKVDE' A
#
# COMPACT_ATOMS: atom_id res chain seq x y z
N MET A 1 -6.53 21.63 17.36
CA MET A 1 -5.28 20.98 16.91
C MET A 1 -5.54 19.91 15.86
N ILE A 2 -6.51 19.01 16.07
CA ILE A 2 -6.94 17.97 15.09
C ILE A 2 -7.39 18.57 13.74
N GLY A 3 -8.20 19.63 13.73
CA GLY A 3 -8.70 20.24 12.48
C GLY A 3 -7.62 20.88 11.58
N LYS A 4 -6.46 21.29 12.12
CA LYS A 4 -5.34 21.80 11.31
C LYS A 4 -4.55 20.66 10.65
N ILE A 5 -4.47 19.49 11.30
CA ILE A 5 -3.83 18.29 10.75
C ILE A 5 -4.63 17.79 9.55
N PHE A 6 -5.96 17.70 9.68
CA PHE A 6 -6.83 17.30 8.57
C PHE A 6 -6.88 18.33 7.43
N LYS A 7 -6.76 19.63 7.73
CA LYS A 7 -6.75 20.66 6.70
C LYS A 7 -5.54 20.52 5.75
N GLY A 8 -4.34 20.26 6.27
CA GLY A 8 -3.16 20.01 5.44
C GLY A 8 -3.20 18.71 4.63
N LEU A 9 -4.03 17.74 5.04
CA LEU A 9 -4.34 16.52 4.28
C LEU A 9 -5.36 16.77 3.17
N LEU A 10 -6.33 17.68 3.40
CA LEU A 10 -7.36 18.05 2.44
C LEU A 10 -6.86 19.08 1.40
N ASP A 11 -5.79 19.81 1.71
CA ASP A 11 -5.14 20.78 0.80
C ASP A 11 -4.13 20.11 -0.17
N LYS A 12 -3.97 18.77 -0.14
CA LYS A 12 -3.11 18.04 -1.08
C LYS A 12 -3.88 17.59 -2.33
N ASP A 13 -3.24 17.72 -3.49
CA ASP A 13 -3.74 17.22 -4.78
C ASP A 13 -3.89 15.69 -4.83
N LYS A 14 -3.20 14.97 -3.93
CA LYS A 14 -3.22 13.51 -3.83
C LYS A 14 -3.27 13.04 -2.38
N LEU A 15 -3.95 11.91 -2.15
CA LEU A 15 -3.99 11.23 -0.86
C LEU A 15 -2.86 10.20 -0.77
N ASP A 16 -2.01 10.33 0.25
CA ASP A 16 -1.00 9.32 0.57
C ASP A 16 -1.65 8.11 1.26
N ILE A 17 -1.54 6.93 0.65
CA ILE A 17 -2.04 5.67 1.21
C ILE A 17 -0.87 4.73 1.43
N PHE A 18 -0.79 4.16 2.64
CA PHE A 18 0.22 3.19 3.02
C PHE A 18 -0.43 1.84 3.27
N VAL A 19 0.04 0.80 2.58
CA VAL A 19 -0.44 -0.58 2.75
C VAL A 19 0.68 -1.41 3.33
N PHE A 20 0.47 -1.93 4.54
CA PHE A 20 1.44 -2.78 5.24
C PHE A 20 1.08 -4.25 5.04
N LEU A 21 2.08 -5.08 4.67
CA LEU A 21 1.92 -6.52 4.43
C LEU A 21 3.05 -7.29 5.13
N GLY A 22 2.73 -8.32 5.91
CA GLY A 22 3.71 -9.17 6.59
C GLY A 22 3.62 -10.65 6.22
N THR A 23 2.50 -11.08 5.64
CA THR A 23 2.18 -12.50 5.44
C THR A 23 1.53 -12.78 4.07
N ARG A 24 1.60 -14.04 3.62
CA ARG A 24 0.95 -14.52 2.39
C ARG A 24 -0.57 -14.25 2.34
N PRO A 25 -1.38 -14.55 3.39
CA PRO A 25 -2.81 -14.23 3.37
C PRO A 25 -3.12 -12.74 3.22
N GLU A 26 -2.28 -11.85 3.76
CA GLU A 26 -2.43 -10.41 3.59
C GLU A 26 -2.18 -9.99 2.14
N VAL A 27 -1.12 -10.49 1.50
CA VAL A 27 -0.85 -10.23 0.08
C VAL A 27 -2.02 -10.68 -0.79
N ILE A 28 -2.54 -11.90 -0.56
CA ILE A 28 -3.69 -12.44 -1.33
C ILE A 28 -4.92 -11.55 -1.21
N LYS A 29 -5.23 -11.06 -0.01
CA LYS A 29 -6.42 -10.24 0.25
C LYS A 29 -6.26 -8.81 -0.25
N MET A 30 -5.05 -8.25 -0.15
CA MET A 30 -4.79 -6.85 -0.47
C MET A 30 -4.40 -6.61 -1.92
N ALA A 31 -3.97 -7.64 -2.67
CA ALA A 31 -3.55 -7.48 -4.06
C ALA A 31 -4.61 -6.79 -4.94
N PRO A 32 -5.91 -7.15 -4.92
CA PRO A 32 -6.92 -6.46 -5.72
C PRO A 32 -7.05 -4.97 -5.38
N VAL A 33 -6.93 -4.63 -4.09
CA VAL A 33 -7.01 -3.24 -3.60
C VAL A 33 -5.79 -2.44 -4.05
N ILE A 34 -4.58 -3.00 -3.90
CA ILE A 34 -3.32 -2.38 -4.33
C ILE A 34 -3.36 -2.10 -5.83
N LEU A 35 -3.75 -3.09 -6.65
CA LEU A 35 -3.81 -2.95 -8.10
C LEU A 35 -4.84 -1.90 -8.53
N ARG A 36 -5.98 -1.77 -7.83
CA ARG A 36 -6.94 -0.70 -8.12
C ARG A 36 -6.38 0.67 -7.75
N LEU A 37 -5.81 0.81 -6.55
CA LEU A 37 -5.27 2.08 -6.06
C LEU A 37 -4.10 2.59 -6.92
N LYS A 38 -3.26 1.70 -7.46
CA LYS A 38 -2.18 2.08 -8.39
C LYS A 38 -2.65 2.76 -9.68
N ASN A 39 -3.93 2.58 -10.05
CA ASN A 39 -4.51 3.18 -11.25
C ASN A 39 -5.27 4.49 -10.97
N GLU A 40 -5.30 4.95 -9.72
CA GLU A 40 -5.97 6.18 -9.33
C GLU A 40 -5.03 7.38 -9.40
N THR A 41 -5.40 8.42 -10.14
CA THR A 41 -4.57 9.64 -10.26
C THR A 41 -4.51 10.47 -8.98
N TRP A 42 -5.48 10.29 -8.09
CA TRP A 42 -5.60 11.00 -6.82
C TRP A 42 -4.90 10.28 -5.66
N VAL A 43 -4.27 9.13 -5.90
CA VAL A 43 -3.57 8.34 -4.87
C VAL A 43 -2.07 8.42 -5.09
N GLU A 44 -1.34 8.60 -3.99
CA GLU A 44 0.08 8.29 -3.89
C GLU A 44 0.21 7.04 -3.02
N LEU A 45 0.43 5.88 -3.63
CA LEU A 45 0.39 4.58 -2.93
C LEU A 45 1.80 4.11 -2.56
N LYS A 46 1.99 3.74 -1.30
CA LYS A 46 3.18 3.02 -0.83
C LYS A 46 2.81 1.66 -0.25
N VAL A 47 3.48 0.61 -0.71
CA VAL A 47 3.34 -0.76 -0.22
C VAL A 47 4.57 -1.09 0.61
N ILE A 48 4.39 -1.28 1.90
CA ILE A 48 5.47 -1.54 2.85
C ILE A 48 5.35 -2.98 3.33
N SER A 49 6.46 -3.72 3.28
CA SER A 49 6.50 -5.05 3.90
C SER A 49 7.17 -5.03 5.26
N THR A 50 6.58 -5.73 6.23
CA THR A 50 7.22 -6.02 7.53
C THR A 50 8.03 -7.32 7.50
N ALA A 51 8.06 -8.03 6.36
CA ALA A 51 8.88 -9.21 6.07
C ALA A 51 8.91 -10.31 7.16
N GLN A 52 7.77 -10.58 7.81
CA GLN A 52 7.71 -11.62 8.87
C GLN A 52 8.05 -13.02 8.33
N HIS A 53 7.71 -13.31 7.07
CA HIS A 53 8.10 -14.51 6.33
C HIS A 53 8.46 -14.17 4.87
N ARG A 54 9.71 -13.76 4.63
CA ARG A 54 10.16 -13.14 3.38
C ARG A 54 9.93 -14.01 2.13
N GLU A 55 10.35 -15.28 2.13
CA GLU A 55 10.25 -16.13 0.93
C GLU A 55 8.82 -16.37 0.44
N LEU A 56 7.88 -16.67 1.36
CA LEU A 56 6.48 -16.93 0.99
C LEU A 56 5.72 -15.64 0.65
N LEU A 57 6.13 -14.52 1.23
CA LEU A 57 5.60 -13.21 0.92
C LEU A 57 6.04 -12.77 -0.48
N ASP A 58 7.34 -12.90 -0.78
CA ASP A 58 7.94 -12.53 -2.07
C ASP A 58 7.31 -13.33 -3.21
N GLN A 59 7.09 -14.64 -3.04
CA GLN A 59 6.36 -15.46 -4.02
C GLN A 59 4.98 -14.88 -4.37
N MET A 60 4.23 -14.42 -3.36
CA MET A 60 2.91 -13.86 -3.62
C MET A 60 2.97 -12.46 -4.22
N LEU A 61 3.93 -11.63 -3.81
CA LEU A 61 4.17 -10.33 -4.41
C LEU A 61 4.49 -10.46 -5.89
N ASP A 62 5.32 -11.43 -6.26
CA ASP A 62 5.66 -11.75 -7.65
C ASP A 62 4.45 -12.23 -8.46
N VAL A 63 3.63 -13.13 -7.90
CA VAL A 63 2.39 -13.61 -8.54
C VAL A 63 1.45 -12.46 -8.93
N PHE A 64 1.37 -11.41 -8.11
CA PHE A 64 0.52 -10.24 -8.38
C PHE A 64 1.25 -9.07 -9.02
N GLY A 65 2.56 -9.18 -9.28
CA GLY A 65 3.39 -8.08 -9.82
C GLY A 65 3.45 -6.85 -8.89
N ILE A 66 3.38 -7.05 -7.58
CA ILE A 66 3.42 -5.97 -6.59
C ILE A 66 4.85 -5.80 -6.08
N LYS A 67 5.43 -4.61 -6.33
CA LYS A 67 6.68 -4.19 -5.70
C LYS A 67 6.40 -3.49 -4.37
N VAL A 68 7.25 -3.77 -3.39
CA VAL A 68 7.33 -3.03 -2.13
C VAL A 68 8.25 -1.83 -2.29
N ASP A 69 7.95 -0.75 -1.57
CA ASP A 69 8.73 0.48 -1.55
C ASP A 69 9.84 0.40 -0.49
N GLU A 70 10.97 1.06 -0.76
CA GLU A 70 12.14 1.20 0.13
C GLU A 70 11.93 2.23 1.24
#